data_AF-A0A0F9BDQ8-F1
#
_entry.id   AF-A0A0F9BDQ8-F1
#
_cell.length_a   1.000
_cell.length_b   1.000
_cell.length_c   1.000
_cell.angle_alpha   90.00
_cell.angle_beta   90.00
_cell.angle_gamma   90.00
#
_symmetry.space_group_name_H-M   'P 1'
#
loop_
_entity.id
_entity.type
_entity.pdbx_description
1 polymer ?
#
loop_
_entity_poly.entity_id
_entity_poly.type
_entity_poly.pdbx_seq_one_letter_code
_entity_poly.pdbx_strand_id
1 'polypeptide(L)'
;MNIVKAPNDFEAQPFPRLFLCGSIEMGKAENWQQRIERELADIGGTILNPRRDDWDSSWVQSVDNRQFREQVEWELRAQERSDLIVCYFDP
;
A
#
# COMPACT_ATOMS: atom_id res chain seq x y z
N MET A 1 -14.32 -2.75 -1.46
CA MET A 1 -13.35 -2.43 -2.52
C MET A 1 -12.47 -3.62 -2.83
N ASN A 2 -11.90 -3.68 -4.04
CA ASN A 2 -10.80 -4.59 -4.34
C ASN A 2 -9.57 -4.18 -3.54
N ILE A 3 -8.74 -5.14 -3.11
CA ILE A 3 -7.51 -4.87 -2.38
C ILE A 3 -6.34 -5.34 -3.23
N VAL A 4 -5.41 -4.44 -3.55
CA VAL A 4 -4.14 -4.79 -4.17
C VAL A 4 -3.01 -4.34 -3.26
N LYS A 5 -2.17 -5.30 -2.88
CA LYS A 5 -0.96 -5.05 -2.08
C LYS A 5 0.28 -5.00 -2.95
N ALA A 6 1.25 -4.19 -2.55
CA ALA A 6 2.58 -4.22 -3.16
C ALA A 6 3.18 -5.64 -3.14
N PRO A 7 3.89 -6.06 -4.19
CA PRO A 7 4.19 -5.34 -5.44
C PRO A 7 3.22 -5.66 -6.58
N ASN A 8 2.05 -6.24 -6.29
CA ASN A 8 1.14 -6.77 -7.32
C ASN A 8 0.62 -5.66 -8.25
N ASP A 9 0.42 -6.00 -9.53
CA ASP A 9 -0.07 -5.03 -10.49
C ASP A 9 -1.54 -4.63 -10.25
N PHE A 10 -1.86 -3.37 -10.51
CA PHE A 10 -3.17 -2.79 -10.29
C PHE A 10 -3.75 -2.06 -11.53
N GLU A 11 -3.10 -2.12 -12.69
CA GLU A 11 -3.54 -1.33 -13.85
C GLU A 11 -4.94 -1.73 -14.35
N ALA A 12 -5.30 -2.99 -14.23
CA ALA A 12 -6.63 -3.50 -14.62
C ALA A 12 -7.71 -3.28 -13.55
N GLN A 13 -7.38 -2.67 -12.40
CA GLN A 13 -8.32 -2.53 -11.29
C GLN A 13 -9.29 -1.35 -11.47
N PRO A 14 -10.54 -1.48 -10.98
CA PRO A 14 -11.56 -0.46 -11.12
C PRO A 14 -11.23 0.81 -10.32
N PHE A 15 -11.72 1.95 -10.82
CA PHE A 15 -11.71 3.24 -10.13
C PHE A 15 -12.93 3.37 -9.18
N PRO A 16 -12.89 4.22 -8.14
CA PRO A 16 -11.73 5.03 -7.73
C PRO A 16 -10.64 4.18 -7.07
N ARG A 17 -9.39 4.64 -7.17
CA ARG A 17 -8.21 4.05 -6.56
C ARG A 17 -7.76 4.86 -5.36
N LEU A 18 -7.67 4.21 -4.21
CA LEU A 18 -7.30 4.78 -2.93
C LEU A 18 -5.92 4.28 -2.51
N PHE A 19 -4.91 5.15 -2.46
CA PHE A 19 -3.61 4.79 -1.88
C PHE A 19 -3.60 5.03 -0.37
N LEU A 20 -3.12 4.04 0.39
CA LEU A 20 -2.97 4.12 1.84
C LEU A 20 -1.57 4.60 2.22
N CYS A 21 -1.45 5.85 2.67
CA CYS A 21 -0.20 6.44 3.15
C CYS A 21 -0.18 6.48 4.68
N GLY A 22 0.94 6.14 5.31
CA GLY A 22 1.09 6.18 6.77
C GLY A 22 2.12 5.18 7.28
N SER A 23 2.24 5.07 8.60
CA SER A 23 3.26 4.24 9.24
C SER A 23 3.05 2.74 8.96
N ILE A 24 4.16 2.05 8.64
CA ILE A 24 4.26 0.59 8.57
C ILE A 24 5.49 0.20 9.39
N GLU A 25 5.34 0.18 10.71
CA GLU A 25 6.49 -0.04 11.61
C GLU A 25 6.62 -1.51 12.04
N MET A 26 6.72 -2.45 11.08
CA MET A 26 7.06 -3.87 11.34
C MET A 26 6.27 -4.54 12.49
N GLY A 27 5.00 -4.14 12.69
CA GLY A 27 4.12 -4.66 13.74
C GLY A 27 4.13 -3.89 15.07
N LYS A 28 4.90 -2.81 15.21
CA LYS A 28 4.80 -1.87 16.34
C LYS A 28 3.63 -0.91 16.18
N ALA A 29 3.47 -0.33 14.98
CA ALA A 29 2.28 0.42 14.62
C ALA A 29 1.08 -0.52 14.44
N GLU A 30 -0.11 -0.05 14.82
CA GLU A 30 -1.37 -0.76 14.55
C GLU A 30 -1.46 -1.10 13.05
N ASN A 31 -2.05 -2.24 12.71
CA ASN A 31 -2.38 -2.55 11.31
C ASN A 31 -3.63 -1.78 10.88
N TRP A 32 -3.53 -0.45 10.86
CA TRP A 32 -4.60 0.45 10.48
C TRP A 32 -5.05 0.24 9.03
N GLN A 33 -4.18 -0.33 8.17
CA GLN A 33 -4.54 -0.69 6.80
C GLN A 33 -5.68 -1.71 6.77
N GLN A 34 -5.62 -2.76 7.61
CA GLN A 34 -6.70 -3.75 7.72
C GLN A 34 -8.01 -3.13 8.20
N ARG A 35 -7.94 -2.11 9.06
CA ARG A 35 -9.14 -1.38 9.50
C ARG A 35 -9.81 -0.65 8.33
N ILE A 36 -9.03 0.07 7.51
CA ILE A 36 -9.56 0.77 6.32
C ILE A 36 -10.10 -0.24 5.30
N GLU A 37 -9.39 -1.35 5.05
CA GLU A 37 -9.85 -2.43 4.16
C GLU A 37 -11.23 -2.97 4.57
N ARG A 38 -11.43 -3.20 5.87
CA ARG A 38 -12.70 -3.67 6.43
C ARG A 38 -13.80 -2.61 6.35
N GLU A 39 -13.51 -1.37 6.73
CA GLU A 39 -14.51 -0.30 6.76
C GLU A 39 -14.99 0.12 5.35
N LEU A 40 -14.18 -0.10 4.32
CA LEU A 40 -14.53 0.20 2.92
C LEU A 40 -14.88 -1.05 2.09
N ALA A 41 -15.13 -2.20 2.74
CA ALA A 41 -15.37 -3.48 2.07
C ALA A 41 -16.55 -3.41 1.08
N ASP A 42 -17.63 -2.73 1.46
CA ASP A 42 -18.86 -2.66 0.66
C ASP A 42 -18.87 -1.52 -0.38
N ILE A 43 -17.78 -0.75 -0.48
CA ILE A 43 -17.66 0.35 -1.43
C ILE A 43 -17.00 -0.14 -2.72
N GLY A 44 -17.48 0.33 -3.87
CA GLY A 44 -16.86 0.08 -5.17
C GLY A 44 -15.55 0.84 -5.36
N GLY A 45 -14.58 0.25 -6.08
CA GLY A 45 -13.25 0.80 -6.30
C GLY A 45 -12.14 -0.11 -5.80
N THR A 46 -10.94 0.44 -5.64
CA THR A 46 -9.73 -0.32 -5.32
C THR A 46 -8.90 0.38 -4.25
N ILE A 47 -8.45 -0.38 -3.27
CA ILE A 47 -7.46 0.02 -2.27
C ILE A 47 -6.09 -0.45 -2.76
N LEU A 48 -5.14 0.49 -2.85
CA LEU A 48 -3.72 0.25 -3.08
C LEU A 48 -3.02 0.31 -1.72
N ASN A 49 -2.74 -0.86 -1.16
CA ASN A 49 -2.13 -1.00 0.16
C ASN A 49 -0.62 -1.26 0.04
N PRO A 50 0.26 -0.33 0.46
CA PRO A 50 1.70 -0.52 0.35
C PRO A 50 2.25 -1.54 1.36
N ARG A 51 1.46 -1.96 2.37
CA ARG A 51 1.89 -2.98 3.34
C ARG A 51 2.04 -4.35 2.68
N ARG A 52 3.27 -4.66 2.29
CA ARG A 52 3.68 -5.90 1.63
C ARG A 52 3.67 -7.08 2.60
N ASP A 53 3.08 -8.19 2.19
CA ASP A 53 2.90 -9.39 3.03
C ASP A 53 4.20 -10.19 3.22
N ASP A 54 5.08 -10.18 2.22
CA ASP A 54 6.40 -10.84 2.20
C ASP A 54 7.56 -9.88 2.54
N TRP A 55 7.27 -8.76 3.22
CA TRP A 55 8.31 -7.83 3.63
C TRP A 55 9.30 -8.47 4.61
N ASP A 56 10.59 -8.25 4.38
CA ASP A 56 11.68 -8.75 5.22
C ASP A 56 12.56 -7.58 5.71
N SER A 57 12.75 -7.48 7.04
CA SER A 57 13.54 -6.42 7.65
C SER A 57 15.04 -6.48 7.33
N SER A 58 15.53 -7.58 6.75
CA SER A 58 16.90 -7.71 6.25
C SER A 58 17.13 -7.02 4.90
N TRP A 59 16.07 -6.57 4.21
CA TRP A 59 16.22 -5.87 2.95
C TRP A 59 16.96 -4.54 3.15
N VAL A 60 18.14 -4.47 2.55
CA VAL A 60 18.93 -3.24 2.48
C VAL A 60 18.16 -2.16 1.73
N GLN A 61 17.99 -1.00 2.37
CA GLN A 61 17.35 0.18 1.77
C GLN A 61 18.29 0.87 0.76
N SER A 62 18.48 0.22 -0.38
CA SER A 62 19.32 0.70 -1.48
C SER A 62 18.61 0.48 -2.81
N VAL A 63 18.83 1.38 -3.77
CA VAL A 63 18.35 1.23 -5.15
C VAL A 63 18.86 -0.06 -5.83
N ASP A 64 19.99 -0.58 -5.38
CA ASP A 64 20.58 -1.82 -5.88
C ASP A 64 19.89 -3.08 -5.33
N ASN A 65 19.18 -2.96 -4.20
CA ASN A 65 18.34 -4.03 -3.69
C ASN A 65 17.05 -4.09 -4.49
N ARG A 66 16.86 -5.17 -5.26
CA ARG A 66 15.73 -5.30 -6.19
C ARG A 66 14.38 -5.31 -5.48
N GLN A 67 14.27 -5.97 -4.32
CA GLN A 67 13.03 -6.07 -3.56
C GLN A 67 12.64 -4.72 -2.95
N PHE A 68 13.62 -4.01 -2.38
CA PHE A 68 13.41 -2.66 -1.86
C PHE A 68 13.04 -1.69 -2.98
N ARG A 69 13.77 -1.72 -4.10
CA ARG A 69 13.46 -0.85 -5.24
C ARG A 69 12.07 -1.12 -5.81
N GLU A 70 11.69 -2.39 -5.97
CA GLU A 70 10.35 -2.78 -6.45
C GLU A 70 9.24 -2.23 -5.55
N GLN A 71 9.43 -2.28 -4.23
CA GLN A 71 8.50 -1.66 -3.29
C GLN A 71 8.38 -0.15 -3.53
N VAL A 72 9.51 0.55 -3.57
CA VAL A 72 9.54 2.02 -3.72
C VAL A 72 8.93 2.45 -5.06
N GLU A 73 9.28 1.78 -6.15
CA GLU A 73 8.72 2.05 -7.48
C GLU A 73 7.21 1.77 -7.52
N TRP A 74 6.75 0.70 -6.88
CA TRP A 74 5.33 0.40 -6.77
C TRP A 74 4.58 1.48 -6.00
N GLU A 75 5.12 1.92 -4.85
CA GLU A 75 4.52 2.98 -4.01
C GLU A 75 4.43 4.32 -4.75
N LEU A 76 5.48 4.71 -5.47
CA LEU A 76 5.50 5.94 -6.27
C LEU A 76 4.43 5.88 -7.37
N ARG A 77 4.40 4.78 -8.14
CA ARG A 77 3.39 4.57 -9.19
C ARG A 77 1.98 4.56 -8.60
N ALA A 78 1.77 3.92 -7.46
CA ALA A 78 0.46 3.82 -6.81
C ALA A 78 -0.03 5.19 -6.32
N GLN A 79 0.85 6.02 -5.77
CA GLN A 79 0.53 7.41 -5.41
C GLN A 79 0.13 8.21 -6.65
N GLU A 80 0.96 8.19 -7.71
CA GLU A 80 0.71 8.92 -8.96
C GLU A 80 -0.59 8.51 -9.68
N ARG A 81 -0.99 7.24 -9.56
CA ARG A 81 -2.16 6.66 -10.26
C ARG A 81 -3.41 6.57 -9.39
N SER A 82 -3.35 6.99 -8.13
CA SER A 82 -4.49 7.01 -7.23
C SER A 82 -5.36 8.25 -7.45
N ASP A 83 -6.67 8.13 -7.27
CA ASP A 83 -7.58 9.29 -7.26
C ASP A 83 -7.54 9.99 -5.90
N LEU A 84 -7.25 9.23 -4.84
CA LEU A 84 -7.14 9.72 -3.47
C LEU A 84 -5.95 9.07 -2.76
N ILE A 85 -5.21 9.90 -2.03
CA ILE A 85 -4.19 9.48 -1.07
C ILE A 85 -4.74 9.72 0.33
N VAL A 86 -4.94 8.65 1.10
CA VAL A 86 -5.38 8.73 2.50
C VAL A 86 -4.16 8.59 3.40
N CYS A 87 -3.86 9.66 4.13
CA CYS A 87 -2.76 9.66 5.11
C CYS A 87 -3.30 9.35 6.51
N TYR A 88 -2.89 8.23 7.08
CA TYR A 88 -3.10 7.89 8.48
C TYR A 88 -1.87 8.29 9.30
N PHE A 89 -2.08 9.19 10.26
CA PHE A 89 -1.06 9.60 11.23
C PHE A 89 -1.36 8.91 12.55
N ASP A 90 -0.45 8.01 12.95
CA ASP A 90 -0.52 7.33 14.25
C ASP A 90 -0.46 8.40 15.37
N PRO A 91 -1.33 8.31 16.40
CA PRO A 91 -1.49 9.34 17.43
C PRO A 91 -0.29 9.48 18.39
#